data_AF-A0A7W8YQ17-F1
#
_entry.id   AF-A0A7W8YQ17-F1
#
_cell.length_a   1.000
_cell.length_b   1.000
_cell.length_c   1.000
_cell.angle_alpha   90.00
_cell.angle_beta   90.00
_cell.angle_gamma   90.00
#
_symmetry.space_group_name_H-M   'P 1'
#
loop_
_entity.id
_entity.type
_entity.pdbx_description
1 polymer ?
#
loop_
_entity_poly.entity_id
_entity_poly.type
_entity_poly.pdbx_seq_one_letter_code
_entity_poly.pdbx_strand_id
1 'polypeptide(L)'
;METKRQIKLNYTQEFKIACKINNLKPEELLQYFISYVSFYAFIGGNMEAMYLWATNACIDFKEVHGGQPQPVNDHRIQEICLKYIKKLTALNMSSGASKMIAHYKIVSLMKEWSSEMLPITDYELEIETVDGYQLELSFDFNLVCRMNGTEIQELLQYFINRISLARERALNLYQVVKTDPSTAFLLLLSSKHESFKNKILPQQEMYKKYAAQLQKLDERLEGESDLESKTRNYNKFYLAWYNALNQNIN
;
A
#
# COMPACT_ATOMS: atom_id res chain seq x y z
N MET A 1 4.09 27.74 14.52
CA MET A 1 3.42 26.79 13.62
C MET A 1 4.43 26.46 12.55
N GLU A 2 5.04 25.28 12.63
CA GLU A 2 5.87 24.78 11.54
C GLU A 2 4.95 24.55 10.34
N THR A 3 5.29 25.12 9.19
CA THR A 3 4.58 24.91 7.93
C THR A 3 4.74 23.46 7.52
N LYS A 4 3.67 22.66 7.65
CA LYS A 4 3.64 21.27 7.18
C LYS A 4 3.92 21.24 5.68
N ARG A 5 4.71 20.27 5.22
CA ARG A 5 4.99 20.10 3.80
C ARG A 5 3.68 19.75 3.08
N GLN A 6 3.35 20.54 2.07
CA GLN A 6 2.23 20.26 1.18
C GLN A 6 2.67 19.42 0.00
N ILE A 7 1.92 18.35 -0.29
CA ILE A 7 2.15 17.48 -1.45
C ILE A 7 0.94 17.45 -2.37
N LYS A 8 1.20 17.31 -3.67
CA LYS A 8 0.15 17.20 -4.69
C LYS A 8 0.09 15.76 -5.21
N LEU A 9 -1.06 15.12 -5.02
CA LEU A 9 -1.34 13.78 -5.53
C LEU A 9 -2.43 13.85 -6.61
N ASN A 10 -2.17 13.23 -7.74
CA ASN A 10 -3.12 13.12 -8.84
C ASN A 10 -3.80 11.74 -8.78
N TYR A 11 -4.99 11.67 -8.20
CA TYR A 11 -5.78 10.44 -8.12
C TYR A 11 -6.26 10.00 -9.51
N THR A 12 -5.71 8.89 -10.01
CA THR A 12 -6.12 8.29 -11.29
C THR A 12 -7.57 7.81 -11.25
N GLN A 13 -8.19 7.66 -12.42
CA GLN A 13 -9.55 7.14 -12.50
C GLN A 13 -9.64 5.71 -11.94
N GLU A 14 -8.66 4.85 -12.25
CA GLU A 14 -8.63 3.47 -11.77
C GLU A 14 -8.51 3.42 -10.24
N PHE A 15 -7.68 4.27 -9.64
CA PHE A 15 -7.58 4.41 -8.18
C PHE A 15 -8.90 4.85 -7.55
N LYS A 16 -9.58 5.87 -8.11
CA LYS A 16 -10.88 6.35 -7.61
C LYS A 16 -11.96 5.26 -7.69
N ILE A 17 -12.01 4.54 -8.81
CA ILE A 17 -12.92 3.40 -9.00
C ILE A 17 -12.64 2.35 -7.93
N ALA A 18 -11.37 1.98 -7.75
CA ALA A 18 -10.97 0.94 -6.81
C ALA A 18 -11.33 1.31 -5.37
N CYS A 19 -11.06 2.54 -4.93
CA CYS A 19 -11.44 3.03 -3.61
C CYS A 19 -12.96 2.99 -3.42
N LYS A 20 -13.73 3.55 -4.37
CA LYS A 20 -15.18 3.64 -4.26
C LYS A 20 -15.86 2.27 -4.20
N ILE A 21 -15.46 1.33 -5.06
CA ILE A 21 -16.01 -0.03 -5.07
C ILE A 21 -15.71 -0.74 -3.75
N ASN A 22 -14.53 -0.54 -3.17
CA ASN A 22 -14.16 -1.12 -1.88
C ASN A 22 -14.65 -0.31 -0.67
N ASN A 23 -15.52 0.71 -0.87
CA ASN A 23 -16.04 1.59 0.18
C ASN A 23 -14.93 2.20 1.07
N LEU A 24 -13.87 2.63 0.38
CA LEU A 24 -12.67 3.25 0.89
C LEU A 24 -12.58 4.68 0.41
N LYS A 25 -12.19 5.60 1.29
CA LYS A 25 -11.76 6.91 0.83
C LYS A 25 -10.30 6.86 0.35
N PRO A 26 -9.91 7.66 -0.67
CA PRO A 26 -8.52 7.78 -1.13
C PRO A 26 -7.48 7.91 -0.01
N GLU A 27 -7.71 8.84 0.90
CA GLU A 27 -6.83 9.17 2.02
C GLU A 27 -6.75 8.05 3.05
N GLU A 28 -7.84 7.32 3.29
CA GLU A 28 -7.83 6.15 4.17
C GLU A 28 -6.88 5.08 3.60
N LEU A 29 -6.98 4.79 2.29
CA LEU A 29 -6.13 3.80 1.64
C LEU A 29 -4.64 4.20 1.67
N LEU A 30 -4.34 5.49 1.45
CA LEU A 30 -2.98 6.00 1.57
C LEU A 30 -2.45 5.89 2.99
N GLN A 31 -3.25 6.24 3.99
CA GLN A 31 -2.85 6.12 5.39
C GLN A 31 -2.58 4.66 5.77
N TYR A 32 -3.43 3.73 5.31
CA TYR A 32 -3.18 2.31 5.50
C TYR A 32 -1.89 1.88 4.83
N PHE A 33 -1.65 2.27 3.58
CA PHE A 33 -0.40 1.95 2.88
C PHE A 33 0.83 2.41 3.70
N ILE A 34 0.86 3.67 4.13
CA ILE A 34 1.95 4.24 4.95
C ILE A 34 2.15 3.46 6.26
N SER A 35 1.04 3.08 6.90
CA SER A 35 1.06 2.39 8.20
C SER A 35 1.49 0.92 8.09
N TYR A 36 1.34 0.31 6.92
CA TYR A 36 1.71 -1.08 6.65
C TYR A 36 3.06 -1.23 5.93
N VAL A 37 3.73 -0.16 5.52
CA VAL A 37 5.14 -0.27 5.12
C VAL A 37 5.97 -0.64 6.35
N SER A 38 6.80 -1.68 6.23
CA SER A 38 7.64 -2.18 7.31
C SER A 38 9.08 -2.31 6.88
N PHE A 39 9.97 -1.69 7.64
CA PHE A 39 11.40 -1.86 7.44
C PHE A 39 11.85 -3.30 7.69
N TYR A 40 11.25 -4.00 8.65
CA TYR A 40 11.56 -5.40 8.91
C TYR A 40 11.22 -6.29 7.71
N ALA A 41 10.06 -6.08 7.08
CA ALA A 41 9.71 -6.76 5.83
C ALA A 41 10.71 -6.42 4.70
N PHE A 42 11.15 -5.16 4.64
CA PHE A 42 12.06 -4.67 3.61
C PHE A 42 13.42 -5.37 3.64
N ILE A 43 13.94 -5.70 4.83
CA ILE A 43 15.20 -6.46 4.99
C ILE A 43 15.04 -7.98 4.92
N GLY A 44 13.91 -8.47 4.42
CA GLY A 44 13.63 -9.91 4.27
C GLY A 44 13.07 -10.59 5.52
N GLY A 45 12.58 -9.81 6.48
CA GLY A 45 11.87 -10.31 7.65
C GLY A 45 10.48 -10.85 7.29
N ASN A 46 10.08 -11.95 7.93
CA ASN A 46 8.76 -12.52 7.71
C ASN A 46 7.67 -11.75 8.48
N MET A 47 6.74 -11.13 7.76
CA MET A 47 5.61 -10.36 8.31
C MET A 47 4.28 -10.87 7.77
N GLU A 48 3.17 -10.37 8.32
CA GLU A 48 1.85 -10.63 7.75
C GLU A 48 1.74 -10.07 6.32
N ALA A 49 0.89 -10.70 5.51
CA ALA A 49 0.79 -10.41 4.08
C ALA A 49 0.56 -8.92 3.77
N MET A 50 -0.22 -8.20 4.58
CA MET A 50 -0.46 -6.76 4.36
C MET A 50 0.84 -5.95 4.41
N TYR A 51 1.72 -6.23 5.38
CA TYR A 51 3.02 -5.55 5.48
C TYR A 51 3.94 -5.92 4.32
N LEU A 52 3.93 -7.18 3.91
CA LEU A 52 4.75 -7.66 2.78
C LEU A 52 4.34 -6.96 1.48
N TRP A 53 3.05 -6.87 1.18
CA TRP A 53 2.57 -6.26 -0.07
C TRP A 53 2.77 -4.74 -0.10
N ALA A 54 2.49 -4.03 1.00
CA ALA A 54 2.79 -2.60 1.10
C ALA A 54 4.29 -2.34 0.90
N THR A 55 5.15 -3.13 1.56
CA THR A 55 6.60 -2.98 1.45
C THR A 55 7.11 -3.35 0.05
N ASN A 56 6.54 -4.39 -0.59
CA ASN A 56 6.88 -4.77 -1.96
C ASN A 56 6.55 -3.67 -2.97
N ALA A 57 5.51 -2.87 -2.76
CA ALA A 57 5.25 -1.70 -3.62
C ALA A 57 6.39 -0.67 -3.54
N CYS A 58 7.02 -0.51 -2.38
CA CYS A 58 8.19 0.35 -2.21
C CYS A 58 9.44 -0.23 -2.89
N ILE A 59 9.60 -1.55 -2.84
CA ILE A 59 10.69 -2.27 -3.53
C ILE A 59 10.51 -2.16 -5.05
N ASP A 60 9.31 -2.40 -5.57
CA ASP A 60 8.98 -2.27 -7.00
C ASP A 60 9.20 -0.82 -7.48
N PHE A 61 8.82 0.18 -6.68
CA PHE A 61 9.13 1.58 -6.97
C PHE A 61 10.64 1.82 -7.11
N LYS A 62 11.45 1.30 -6.17
CA LYS A 62 12.91 1.43 -6.21
C LYS A 62 13.50 0.80 -7.47
N GLU A 63 13.00 -0.36 -7.90
CA GLU A 63 13.50 -1.02 -9.11
C GLU A 63 13.22 -0.21 -10.38
N VAL A 64 12.10 0.51 -10.43
CA VAL A 64 11.69 1.28 -11.62
C VAL A 64 12.23 2.72 -11.62
N HIS A 65 12.26 3.37 -10.45
CA HIS A 65 12.49 4.81 -10.31
C HIS A 65 13.63 5.14 -9.34
N GLY A 66 14.33 4.15 -8.80
CA GLY A 66 15.27 4.31 -7.69
C GLY A 66 16.28 5.44 -7.88
N GLY A 67 16.34 6.30 -6.86
CA GLY A 67 17.41 7.27 -6.71
C GLY A 67 18.70 6.63 -6.20
N GLN A 68 19.79 7.41 -6.18
CA GLN A 68 20.98 7.01 -5.46
C GLN A 68 20.67 7.00 -3.96
N PRO A 69 21.03 5.94 -3.20
CA PRO A 69 20.89 5.94 -1.75
C PRO A 69 21.60 7.17 -1.19
N GLN A 70 20.93 7.94 -0.33
CA GLN A 70 21.59 9.07 0.32
C GLN A 70 22.44 8.54 1.48
N PRO A 71 23.79 8.65 1.40
CA PRO A 71 24.63 8.18 2.48
C PRO A 71 24.39 9.04 3.71
N VAL A 72 24.02 8.40 4.81
CA VAL A 72 23.97 9.05 6.12
C VAL A 72 25.42 9.26 6.56
N ASN A 73 25.91 10.49 6.55
CA ASN A 73 27.30 10.80 6.94
C ASN A 73 27.49 11.02 8.44
N ASP A 74 26.40 11.11 9.19
CA ASP A 74 26.44 11.27 10.65
C ASP A 74 26.75 9.92 11.32
N HIS A 75 27.88 9.85 12.02
CA HIS A 75 28.36 8.65 12.70
C HIS A 75 27.40 8.13 13.76
N ARG A 76 26.76 9.02 14.52
CA ARG A 76 25.82 8.64 15.58
C ARG A 76 24.57 8.00 14.97
N ILE A 77 24.06 8.56 13.87
CA ILE A 77 22.93 7.98 13.15
C ILE A 77 23.31 6.60 12.60
N GLN A 78 24.51 6.47 11.99
CA GLN A 78 25.01 5.17 11.51
C GLN A 78 25.07 4.12 12.62
N GLU A 79 25.61 4.45 13.79
CA GLU A 79 25.71 3.55 14.94
C GLU A 79 24.33 3.06 15.41
N ILE A 80 23.36 3.98 15.52
CA ILE A 80 21.99 3.64 15.92
C ILE A 80 21.34 2.74 14.87
N CYS A 81 21.44 3.08 13.60
CA CYS A 81 20.92 2.24 12.52
C CYS A 81 21.54 0.84 12.53
N LEU A 82 22.87 0.73 12.65
CA LEU A 82 23.57 -0.56 12.71
C LEU A 82 23.16 -1.38 13.93
N LYS A 83 22.97 -0.75 15.10
CA LYS A 83 22.49 -1.41 16.33
C LYS A 83 21.13 -2.07 16.08
N TYR A 84 20.17 -1.37 15.50
CA TYR A 84 18.82 -1.90 15.30
C TYR A 84 18.72 -2.88 14.12
N ILE A 85 19.42 -2.63 13.02
CA ILE A 85 19.51 -3.60 11.90
C ILE A 85 20.06 -4.93 12.41
N LYS A 86 21.14 -4.93 13.21
CA LYS A 86 21.70 -6.16 13.79
C LYS A 86 20.69 -6.90 14.67
N LYS A 87 19.95 -6.18 15.53
CA LYS A 87 18.90 -6.78 16.39
C LYS A 87 17.79 -7.42 15.55
N LEU A 88 17.32 -6.73 14.50
CA LEU A 88 16.26 -7.22 13.61
C LEU A 88 16.73 -8.44 12.80
N THR A 89 17.95 -8.41 12.26
CA THR A 89 18.53 -9.54 11.53
C THR A 89 18.69 -10.76 12.44
N ALA A 90 19.17 -10.57 13.67
CA ALA A 90 19.27 -11.66 14.65
C ALA A 90 17.90 -12.26 14.97
N LEU A 91 16.85 -11.44 15.03
CA LEU A 91 15.48 -11.90 15.25
C LEU A 91 14.98 -12.75 14.07
N ASN A 92 15.28 -12.36 12.83
CA ASN A 92 14.93 -13.13 11.63
C ASN A 92 15.65 -14.48 11.55
N MET A 93 16.88 -14.55 12.07
CA MET A 93 17.67 -15.79 12.12
C MET A 93 17.27 -16.74 13.25
N SER A 94 16.53 -16.26 14.26
CA SER A 94 16.12 -17.06 15.41
C SER A 94 14.87 -17.91 15.09
N SER A 95 15.05 -19.22 14.92
CA SER A 95 14.02 -20.16 14.41
C SER A 95 12.95 -20.61 15.43
N GLY A 96 12.80 -19.93 16.57
CA GLY A 96 12.05 -20.46 17.72
C GLY A 96 10.84 -19.66 18.22
N ALA A 97 10.61 -18.44 17.74
CA ALA A 97 9.51 -17.62 18.24
C ALA A 97 8.20 -17.87 17.47
N SER A 98 7.07 -17.92 18.20
CA SER A 98 5.76 -17.86 17.55
C SER A 98 5.61 -16.52 16.79
N LYS A 99 4.89 -16.52 15.65
CA LYS A 99 4.70 -15.32 14.81
C LYS A 99 4.21 -14.11 15.60
N MET A 100 3.33 -14.32 16.57
CA MET A 100 2.80 -13.26 17.42
C MET A 100 3.86 -12.65 18.35
N ILE A 101 4.67 -13.49 19.01
CA ILE A 101 5.77 -13.02 19.87
C ILE A 101 6.83 -12.29 19.04
N ALA A 102 7.12 -12.79 17.84
CA ALA A 102 8.02 -12.12 16.91
C ALA A 102 7.50 -10.73 16.53
N HIS A 103 6.21 -10.60 16.17
CA HIS A 103 5.60 -9.32 15.83
C HIS A 103 5.70 -8.29 16.97
N TYR A 104 5.35 -8.66 18.21
CA TYR A 104 5.48 -7.75 19.36
C TYR A 104 6.92 -7.29 19.59
N LYS A 105 7.90 -8.20 19.45
CA LYS A 105 9.31 -7.85 19.57
C LYS A 105 9.76 -6.90 18.46
N ILE A 106 9.32 -7.12 17.22
CA ILE A 106 9.61 -6.23 16.09
C ILE A 106 9.04 -4.84 16.36
N VAL A 107 7.77 -4.75 16.76
CA VAL A 107 7.12 -3.46 17.10
C VAL A 107 7.85 -2.76 18.23
N SER A 108 8.29 -3.47 19.27
CA SER A 108 9.08 -2.91 20.36
C SER A 108 10.41 -2.35 19.86
N LEU A 109 11.14 -3.11 19.04
CA LEU A 109 12.42 -2.69 18.48
C LEU A 109 12.28 -1.46 17.57
N MET A 110 11.24 -1.41 16.73
CA MET A 110 11.00 -0.25 15.87
C MET A 110 10.63 1.00 16.68
N LYS A 111 9.90 0.85 17.80
CA LYS A 111 9.61 1.96 18.73
C LYS A 111 10.86 2.48 19.43
N GLU A 112 11.71 1.58 19.93
CA GLU A 112 13.00 1.95 20.52
C GLU A 112 13.86 2.70 19.49
N TRP A 113 13.96 2.16 18.27
CA TRP A 113 14.72 2.78 17.19
C TRP A 113 14.19 4.18 16.85
N SER A 114 12.87 4.30 16.68
CA SER A 114 12.21 5.58 16.44
C SER A 114 12.52 6.61 17.55
N SER A 115 12.45 6.20 18.82
CA SER A 115 12.72 7.11 19.94
C SER A 115 14.16 7.64 20.00
N GLU A 116 15.14 6.86 19.55
CA GLU A 116 16.55 7.28 19.48
C GLU A 116 16.84 8.12 18.23
N MET A 117 16.11 7.89 17.13
CA MET A 117 16.36 8.53 15.84
C MET A 117 15.63 9.86 15.66
N LEU A 118 14.33 9.91 16.00
CA LEU A 118 13.50 11.11 15.75
C LEU A 118 14.13 12.41 16.28
N PRO A 119 14.75 12.47 17.47
CA PRO A 119 15.36 13.70 17.97
C PRO A 119 16.58 14.20 17.18
N ILE A 120 17.17 13.35 16.34
CA ILE A 120 18.42 13.63 15.61
C ILE A 120 18.27 13.51 14.09
N THR A 121 17.05 13.33 13.61
CA THR A 121 16.71 13.26 12.18
C THR A 121 15.63 14.26 11.82
N ASP A 122 15.66 14.71 10.58
CA ASP A 122 14.65 15.51 9.90
C ASP A 122 13.50 14.67 9.32
N TYR A 123 13.12 13.56 9.97
CA TYR A 123 11.99 12.77 9.48
C TYR A 123 10.68 13.55 9.62
N GLU A 124 9.92 13.60 8.52
CA GLU A 124 8.61 14.22 8.50
C GLU A 124 7.63 13.30 9.27
N LEU A 125 6.97 13.83 10.30
CA LEU A 125 5.95 13.09 11.05
C LEU A 125 4.59 13.10 10.34
N GLU A 126 4.37 14.13 9.54
CA GLU A 126 3.10 14.36 8.85
C GLU A 126 3.32 15.17 7.58
N ILE A 127 2.45 14.95 6.60
CA ILE A 127 2.34 15.74 5.38
C ILE A 127 0.88 16.09 5.14
N GLU A 128 0.64 17.19 4.43
CA GLU A 128 -0.70 17.62 4.06
C GLU A 128 -0.85 17.54 2.54
N THR A 129 -1.96 16.98 2.08
CA THR A 129 -2.32 17.04 0.65
C THR A 129 -2.82 18.44 0.31
N VAL A 130 -2.72 18.87 -0.95
CA VAL A 130 -3.32 20.14 -1.42
C VAL A 130 -4.83 20.23 -1.12
N ASP A 131 -5.52 19.09 -1.00
CA ASP A 131 -6.94 19.00 -0.66
C ASP A 131 -7.23 19.12 0.86
N GLY A 132 -6.20 19.33 1.69
CA GLY A 132 -6.31 19.54 3.14
C GLY A 132 -6.32 18.26 3.99
N TYR A 133 -6.16 17.09 3.39
CA TYR A 133 -6.03 15.83 4.14
C TYR A 133 -4.64 15.69 4.73
N GLN A 134 -4.56 15.31 6.00
CA GLN A 134 -3.32 15.04 6.71
C GLN A 134 -3.01 13.54 6.69
N LEU A 135 -1.77 13.20 6.37
CA LEU A 135 -1.25 11.83 6.40
C LEU A 135 -0.13 11.75 7.43
N GLU A 136 -0.27 10.84 8.38
CA GLU A 136 0.74 10.54 9.39
C GLU A 136 1.77 9.58 8.82
N LEU A 137 3.04 9.98 8.87
CA LEU A 137 4.14 9.21 8.33
C LEU A 137 4.77 8.34 9.41
N SER A 138 4.68 7.02 9.23
CA SER A 138 5.32 6.09 10.14
C SER A 138 6.85 6.18 10.07
N PHE A 139 7.52 5.82 11.17
CA PHE A 139 8.98 5.76 11.20
C PHE A 139 9.51 4.75 10.16
N ASP A 140 8.89 3.58 10.05
CA ASP A 140 9.21 2.58 9.02
C ASP A 140 9.12 3.14 7.61
N PHE A 141 8.05 3.87 7.29
CA PHE A 141 7.85 4.46 5.97
C PHE A 141 8.93 5.49 5.64
N ASN A 142 9.21 6.41 6.57
CA ASN A 142 10.29 7.38 6.44
C ASN A 142 11.65 6.71 6.21
N LEU A 143 11.96 5.68 7.00
CA LEU A 143 13.21 4.95 6.91
C LEU A 143 13.37 4.24 5.56
N VAL A 144 12.31 3.58 5.08
CA VAL A 144 12.30 2.92 3.75
C VAL A 144 12.47 3.94 2.63
N CYS A 145 11.78 5.09 2.69
CA CYS A 145 11.95 6.16 1.70
C CYS A 145 13.38 6.67 1.66
N ARG A 146 13.95 7.01 2.83
CA ARG A 146 15.32 7.54 2.94
C ARG A 146 16.37 6.55 2.43
N MET A 147 16.27 5.28 2.82
CA MET A 147 17.23 4.25 2.39
C MET A 147 17.20 3.97 0.89
N ASN A 148 16.07 4.24 0.23
CA ASN A 148 15.93 4.10 -1.22
C ASN A 148 16.13 5.41 -1.98
N GLY A 149 16.48 6.51 -1.29
CA GLY A 149 16.61 7.83 -1.91
C GLY A 149 15.32 8.27 -2.60
N THR A 150 14.17 7.87 -2.06
CA THR A 150 12.84 8.05 -2.65
C THR A 150 12.14 9.23 -2.01
N GLU A 151 11.54 10.08 -2.84
CA GLU A 151 10.64 11.12 -2.35
C GLU A 151 9.25 10.56 -2.02
N ILE A 152 8.70 10.98 -0.89
CA ILE A 152 7.39 10.51 -0.39
C ILE A 152 6.28 10.75 -1.41
N GLN A 153 6.21 11.94 -2.01
CA GLN A 153 5.19 12.27 -3.01
C GLN A 153 5.26 11.33 -4.22
N GLU A 154 6.46 11.03 -4.71
CA GLU A 154 6.65 10.17 -5.87
C GLU A 154 6.23 8.72 -5.57
N LEU A 155 6.59 8.19 -4.40
CA LEU A 155 6.18 6.86 -3.98
C LEU A 155 4.67 6.75 -3.82
N LEU A 156 4.03 7.73 -3.17
CA LEU A 156 2.58 7.74 -3.03
C LEU A 156 1.88 7.88 -4.39
N GLN A 157 2.41 8.71 -5.28
CA GLN A 157 1.89 8.84 -6.65
C GLN A 157 2.06 7.54 -7.44
N TYR A 158 3.19 6.86 -7.28
CA TYR A 158 3.42 5.55 -7.89
C TYR A 158 2.40 4.53 -7.40
N PHE A 159 2.23 4.40 -6.08
CA PHE A 159 1.23 3.51 -5.49
C PHE A 159 -0.18 3.78 -6.06
N ILE A 160 -0.58 5.06 -6.16
CA ILE A 160 -1.85 5.47 -6.79
C ILE A 160 -1.93 5.02 -8.25
N ASN A 161 -0.86 5.19 -9.02
CA ASN A 161 -0.83 4.87 -10.46
C ASN A 161 -0.88 3.37 -10.75
N ARG A 162 -0.45 2.54 -9.80
CA ARG A 162 -0.37 1.08 -9.96
C ARG A 162 -1.67 0.34 -9.62
N ILE A 163 -2.60 0.99 -8.91
CA ILE A 163 -3.87 0.36 -8.53
C ILE A 163 -4.81 0.26 -9.74
N SER A 164 -5.13 -0.99 -10.12
CA SER A 164 -6.06 -1.30 -11.20
C SER A 164 -6.81 -2.61 -10.97
N LEU A 165 -8.08 -2.54 -10.57
CA LEU A 165 -8.93 -3.73 -10.43
C LEU A 165 -9.12 -4.45 -11.78
N ALA A 166 -9.17 -3.69 -12.88
CA ALA A 166 -9.37 -4.22 -14.21
C ALA A 166 -8.19 -5.06 -14.68
N ARG A 167 -6.97 -4.51 -14.56
CA ARG A 167 -5.74 -5.21 -14.95
C ARG A 167 -5.49 -6.43 -14.08
N GLU A 168 -5.69 -6.31 -12.76
CA GLU A 168 -5.50 -7.43 -11.84
C GLU A 168 -6.47 -8.58 -12.13
N ARG A 169 -7.76 -8.30 -12.37
CA ARG A 169 -8.72 -9.35 -12.74
C ARG A 169 -8.38 -10.00 -14.09
N ALA A 170 -7.96 -9.20 -15.07
CA ALA A 170 -7.56 -9.69 -16.39
C ALA A 170 -6.35 -10.63 -16.30
N LEU A 171 -5.32 -10.26 -15.53
CA LEU A 171 -4.12 -11.10 -15.31
C LEU A 171 -4.46 -12.43 -14.63
N ASN A 172 -5.32 -12.39 -13.60
CA ASN A 172 -5.75 -13.60 -12.89
C ASN A 172 -6.47 -14.60 -13.79
N LEU A 173 -7.28 -14.13 -14.74
CA LEU A 173 -7.94 -15.00 -15.74
C LEU A 173 -7.05 -15.33 -16.94
N TYR A 174 -5.98 -14.58 -17.17
CA TYR A 174 -4.99 -14.86 -18.20
C TYR A 174 -3.93 -15.88 -17.73
N GLN A 175 -4.06 -16.43 -16.52
CA GLN A 175 -3.13 -17.41 -15.90
C GLN A 175 -1.69 -16.92 -15.74
N VAL A 176 -1.44 -15.62 -15.85
CA VAL A 176 -0.14 -15.02 -15.51
C VAL A 176 -0.15 -14.73 -14.01
N VAL A 177 0.64 -15.48 -13.25
CA VAL A 177 0.82 -15.26 -11.80
C VAL A 177 1.74 -14.05 -11.60
N LYS A 178 1.21 -12.85 -11.87
CA LYS A 178 1.85 -11.59 -11.50
C LYS A 178 0.77 -10.64 -11.00
N THR A 179 0.71 -10.47 -9.68
CA THR A 179 -0.15 -9.51 -9.00
C THR A 179 0.64 -8.24 -8.75
N ASP A 180 0.05 -7.09 -9.07
CA ASP A 180 0.67 -5.80 -8.74
C ASP A 180 0.64 -5.57 -7.21
N PRO A 181 1.78 -5.28 -6.54
CA PRO A 181 1.81 -5.14 -5.10
C PRO A 181 0.82 -4.12 -4.52
N SER A 182 0.59 -3.01 -5.24
CA SER A 182 -0.32 -1.94 -4.81
C SER A 182 -1.76 -2.40 -4.86
N THR A 183 -2.14 -3.12 -5.93
CA THR A 183 -3.49 -3.70 -6.05
C THR A 183 -3.69 -4.86 -5.08
N ALA A 184 -2.66 -5.71 -4.88
CA ALA A 184 -2.67 -6.80 -3.90
C ALA A 184 -2.96 -6.28 -2.49
N PHE A 185 -2.27 -5.21 -2.11
CA PHE A 185 -2.44 -4.56 -0.82
C PHE A 185 -3.88 -4.09 -0.61
N LEU A 186 -4.45 -3.38 -1.58
CA LEU A 186 -5.85 -2.95 -1.54
C LEU A 186 -6.83 -4.12 -1.36
N LEU A 187 -6.67 -5.19 -2.14
CA LEU A 187 -7.57 -6.35 -2.10
C LEU A 187 -7.48 -7.10 -0.77
N LEU A 188 -6.28 -7.21 -0.19
CA LEU A 188 -6.09 -7.81 1.13
C LEU A 188 -6.66 -6.94 2.24
N LEU A 189 -6.44 -5.62 2.19
CA LEU A 189 -7.02 -4.68 3.13
C LEU A 189 -8.55 -4.80 3.13
N SER A 190 -9.15 -4.79 1.94
CA SER A 190 -10.61 -4.84 1.78
C SER A 190 -11.23 -6.17 2.21
N SER A 191 -10.48 -7.28 2.15
CA SER A 191 -10.99 -8.62 2.46
C SER A 191 -10.70 -9.11 3.88
N LYS A 192 -9.60 -8.65 4.51
CA LYS A 192 -9.11 -9.21 5.77
C LYS A 192 -9.10 -8.24 6.95
N HIS A 193 -9.09 -6.94 6.71
CA HIS A 193 -8.95 -5.97 7.79
C HIS A 193 -10.27 -5.80 8.54
N GLU A 194 -10.23 -5.83 9.88
CA GLU A 194 -11.43 -5.90 10.73
C GLU A 194 -12.37 -4.71 10.55
N SER A 195 -11.81 -3.51 10.33
CA SER A 195 -12.59 -2.30 10.04
C SER A 195 -13.37 -2.37 8.72
N PHE A 196 -12.97 -3.25 7.80
CA PHE A 196 -13.65 -3.47 6.51
C PHE A 196 -14.59 -4.66 6.55
N LYS A 197 -14.20 -5.75 7.21
CA LYS A 197 -15.02 -6.95 7.34
C LYS A 197 -16.38 -6.65 7.99
N ASN A 198 -16.42 -5.66 8.88
CA ASN A 198 -17.63 -5.28 9.62
C ASN A 198 -18.34 -4.03 9.04
N LYS A 199 -17.81 -3.40 7.98
CA LYS A 199 -18.45 -2.24 7.34
C LYS A 199 -19.69 -2.71 6.58
N ILE A 200 -20.87 -2.26 7.02
CA ILE A 200 -22.11 -2.46 6.26
C ILE A 200 -22.03 -1.62 4.99
N LEU A 201 -22.02 -2.28 3.83
CA LEU A 201 -22.04 -1.60 2.54
C LEU A 201 -23.39 -0.89 2.38
N PRO A 202 -23.42 0.43 2.11
CA PRO A 202 -24.67 1.20 2.07
C PRO A 202 -25.62 0.81 0.92
N GLN A 203 -25.14 0.09 -0.10
CA GLN A 203 -25.88 -0.27 -1.30
C GLN A 203 -25.80 -1.77 -1.62
N GLN A 204 -26.06 -2.65 -0.64
CA GLN A 204 -25.86 -4.11 -0.76
C GLN A 204 -26.49 -4.73 -2.01
N GLU A 205 -27.69 -4.30 -2.41
CA GLU A 205 -28.36 -4.81 -3.62
C GLU A 205 -27.60 -4.47 -4.90
N MET A 206 -26.96 -3.30 -4.95
CA MET A 206 -26.09 -2.94 -6.06
C MET A 206 -24.85 -3.84 -6.09
N TYR A 207 -24.22 -4.06 -4.94
CA TYR A 207 -23.06 -4.96 -4.84
C TYR A 207 -23.41 -6.38 -5.30
N LYS A 208 -24.57 -6.92 -4.90
CA LYS A 208 -25.07 -8.22 -5.37
C LYS A 208 -25.28 -8.23 -6.89
N LYS A 209 -25.94 -7.21 -7.43
CA LYS A 209 -26.18 -7.07 -8.88
C LYS A 209 -24.87 -7.06 -9.67
N TYR A 210 -23.91 -6.23 -9.28
CA TYR A 210 -22.63 -6.12 -9.98
C TYR A 210 -21.75 -7.36 -9.77
N ALA A 211 -21.80 -8.02 -8.61
CA ALA A 211 -21.12 -9.30 -8.42
C ALA A 211 -21.62 -10.37 -9.42
N ALA A 212 -22.94 -10.48 -9.61
CA ALA A 212 -23.52 -11.39 -10.60
C ALA A 212 -23.17 -11.01 -12.05
N GLN A 213 -23.08 -9.71 -12.37
CA GLN A 213 -22.65 -9.24 -13.69
C GLN A 213 -21.16 -9.48 -13.93
N LEU A 214 -20.32 -9.35 -12.90
CA LEU A 214 -18.89 -9.64 -12.96
C LEU A 214 -18.65 -11.11 -13.26
N GLN A 215 -19.37 -12.02 -12.59
CA GLN A 215 -19.26 -13.46 -12.85
C GLN A 215 -19.58 -13.79 -14.32
N LYS A 216 -20.66 -13.24 -14.87
CA LYS A 216 -21.01 -13.40 -16.29
C LYS A 216 -19.94 -12.81 -17.23
N LEU A 217 -19.30 -11.72 -16.81
CA LEU A 217 -18.21 -11.11 -17.56
C LEU A 217 -16.97 -12.01 -17.56
N ASP A 218 -16.64 -12.62 -16.42
CA ASP A 218 -15.53 -13.56 -16.30
C ASP A 218 -15.73 -14.76 -17.23
N GLU A 219 -16.92 -15.38 -17.20
CA GLU A 219 -17.29 -16.50 -18.09
C GLU A 219 -17.15 -16.11 -19.58
N ARG A 220 -17.58 -14.90 -19.95
CA ARG A 220 -17.47 -14.40 -21.33
C ARG A 220 -16.03 -14.14 -21.75
N LEU A 221 -15.17 -13.73 -20.84
CA LEU A 221 -13.78 -13.33 -21.12
C LEU A 221 -12.76 -14.44 -20.88
N GLU A 222 -13.19 -15.62 -20.41
CA GLU A 222 -12.30 -16.76 -20.18
C GLU A 222 -11.51 -17.14 -21.45
N GLY A 223 -12.19 -17.17 -22.61
CA GLY A 223 -11.60 -17.50 -23.92
C GLY A 223 -10.95 -16.36 -24.68
N GLU A 224 -10.99 -15.11 -24.17
CA GLU A 224 -10.27 -13.99 -24.79
C GLU A 224 -8.75 -14.20 -24.59
N SER A 225 -7.94 -13.96 -25.61
CA SER A 225 -6.48 -14.16 -25.54
C SER A 225 -5.72 -12.83 -25.51
N ASP A 226 -6.37 -11.70 -25.80
CA ASP A 226 -5.74 -10.40 -25.69
C ASP A 226 -5.92 -9.79 -24.30
N LEU A 227 -4.82 -9.65 -23.55
CA LEU A 227 -4.82 -9.08 -22.20
C LEU A 227 -5.33 -7.63 -22.17
N GLU A 228 -5.02 -6.84 -23.20
CA GLU A 228 -5.44 -5.44 -23.28
C GLU A 228 -6.94 -5.32 -23.58
N SER A 229 -7.49 -6.19 -24.44
CA SER A 229 -8.94 -6.37 -24.64
C SER A 229 -9.64 -6.78 -23.35
N LYS A 230 -9.12 -7.78 -22.62
CA LYS A 230 -9.66 -8.18 -21.30
C LYS A 230 -9.69 -6.99 -20.34
N THR A 231 -8.54 -6.32 -20.18
CA THR A 231 -8.39 -5.18 -19.28
C THR A 231 -9.38 -4.07 -19.63
N ARG A 232 -9.54 -3.75 -20.92
CA ARG A 232 -10.50 -2.74 -21.39
C ARG A 232 -11.94 -3.11 -21.08
N ASN A 233 -12.32 -4.37 -21.24
CA ASN A 233 -13.66 -4.85 -20.93
C ASN A 233 -13.96 -4.78 -19.42
N TYR A 234 -12.99 -5.16 -18.57
CA TYR A 234 -13.12 -4.97 -17.12
C TYR A 234 -13.17 -3.51 -16.72
N ASN A 235 -12.36 -2.65 -17.33
CA ASN A 235 -12.36 -1.22 -17.02
C ASN A 235 -13.75 -0.60 -17.33
N LYS A 236 -14.33 -0.91 -18.49
CA LYS A 236 -15.71 -0.51 -18.82
C LYS A 236 -16.73 -0.97 -17.77
N PHE A 237 -16.61 -2.21 -17.31
CA PHE A 237 -17.48 -2.76 -16.28
C PHE A 237 -17.33 -2.02 -14.94
N TYR A 238 -16.11 -1.87 -14.44
CA TYR A 238 -15.85 -1.22 -13.16
C TYR A 238 -16.20 0.28 -13.19
N LEU A 239 -16.02 0.95 -14.32
CA LEU A 239 -16.48 2.34 -14.51
C LEU A 239 -18.01 2.44 -14.43
N ALA A 240 -18.74 1.51 -15.05
CA ALA A 240 -20.19 1.47 -14.96
C ALA A 240 -20.66 1.23 -13.51
N TRP A 241 -19.97 0.36 -12.76
CA TRP A 241 -20.24 0.15 -11.34
C TRP A 241 -19.98 1.40 -10.51
N TYR A 242 -18.82 2.03 -10.69
CA TYR A 242 -18.46 3.29 -10.03
C TYR A 242 -19.52 4.38 -10.24
N ASN A 243 -19.96 4.57 -11.48
CA ASN A 243 -20.99 5.56 -11.81
C ASN A 243 -22.33 5.24 -11.14
N ALA A 244 -22.75 3.97 -11.11
CA ALA A 244 -23.97 3.56 -10.43
C ALA A 244 -23.91 3.80 -8.92
N LEU A 245 -22.76 3.54 -8.28
CA LEU A 245 -22.55 3.82 -6.85
C LEU A 245 -22.67 5.32 -6.54
N ASN A 246 -22.23 6.19 -7.46
CA ASN A 246 -22.31 7.65 -7.31
C ASN A 246 -23.70 8.22 -7.56
N GLN A 247 -24.49 7.62 -8.46
CA GLN A 247 -25.86 8.08 -8.75
C GLN A 247 -26.85 7.80 -7.60
N ASN A 248 -26.56 6.84 -6.71
CA ASN A 248 -27.44 6.42 -5.62
C ASN A 248 -27.00 6.97 -4.24
N ILE A 249 -26.36 8.15 -4.20
CA ILE A 249 -25.98 8.85 -2.96
C ILE A 249 -27.03 9.90 -2.56
N ASN A 250 -28.15 10.02 -3.29
CA ASN A 250 -29.28 10.89 -2.94
C ASN A 250 -30.33 10.16 -2.11
#